data_AF-A0A134C9C9-F1
#
_entry.id   AF-A0A134C9C9-F1
#
_cell.length_a   1.000
_cell.length_b   1.000
_cell.length_c   1.000
_cell.angle_alpha   90.00
_cell.angle_beta   90.00
_cell.angle_gamma   90.00
#
_symmetry.space_group_name_H-M   'P 1'
#
loop_
_entity.id
_entity.type
_entity.pdbx_description
1 polymer ?
#
loop_
_entity_poly.entity_id
_entity_poly.type
_entity_poly.pdbx_seq_one_letter_code
_entity_poly.pdbx_strand_id
1 'polypeptide(L)'
;MANVNGKPKGSAKRKVNRKLDKVRLALFILFAIVVVQQVYTIYSLHQEKHQLEQQLQELKKENENLSEQKKLLEDDKHIEGVAREELGLVKPGEVPYVR
;
A
#
# COMPACT_ATOMS: atom_id res chain seq x y z
N MET A 1 67.35 4.27 -51.48
CA MET A 1 67.87 5.33 -50.58
C MET A 1 66.78 5.73 -49.58
N ALA A 2 67.12 6.55 -48.59
CA ALA A 2 66.24 7.19 -47.60
C ALA A 2 65.16 8.12 -48.23
N ASN A 3 64.15 8.69 -47.54
CA ASN A 3 63.33 8.39 -46.32
C ASN A 3 62.15 9.44 -46.29
N VAL A 4 61.28 9.71 -45.29
CA VAL A 4 60.92 9.22 -43.94
C VAL A 4 59.45 9.65 -43.60
N ASN A 5 58.85 9.08 -42.54
CA ASN A 5 57.67 9.58 -41.78
C ASN A 5 56.29 9.74 -42.46
N GLY A 6 55.34 8.93 -41.98
CA GLY A 6 53.99 9.37 -41.65
C GLY A 6 53.67 8.97 -40.21
N LYS A 7 53.86 9.86 -39.22
CA LYS A 7 53.69 9.52 -37.79
C LYS A 7 52.20 9.31 -37.44
N PRO A 8 51.86 8.33 -36.57
CA PRO A 8 50.49 8.19 -36.08
C PRO A 8 50.07 9.42 -35.26
N LYS A 9 48.84 9.90 -35.46
CA LYS A 9 48.25 11.00 -34.68
C LYS A 9 48.14 10.59 -33.21
N GLY A 10 48.97 11.19 -32.35
CA GLY A 10 48.96 10.91 -30.91
C GLY A 10 47.62 11.26 -30.27
N SER A 11 47.09 10.35 -29.46
CA SER A 11 45.86 10.59 -28.70
C SER A 11 46.05 11.74 -27.70
N ALA A 12 45.17 12.74 -27.78
CA ALA A 12 45.24 13.92 -26.93
C ALA A 12 44.99 13.54 -25.47
N LYS A 13 46.07 13.41 -24.68
CA LYS A 13 46.00 13.12 -23.24
C LYS A 13 45.32 14.27 -22.51
N ARG A 14 44.00 14.17 -22.29
CA ARG A 14 43.21 15.08 -21.44
C ARG A 14 43.95 15.28 -20.11
N LYS A 15 44.32 16.52 -19.77
CA LYS A 15 44.82 16.85 -18.44
C LYS A 15 43.69 16.65 -17.43
N VAL A 16 43.76 15.54 -16.70
CA VAL A 16 42.81 15.20 -15.63
C VAL A 16 43.03 16.16 -14.46
N ASN A 17 42.13 17.12 -14.29
CA ASN A 17 42.18 18.10 -13.20
C ASN A 17 41.74 17.45 -11.88
N ARG A 18 42.64 16.65 -11.28
CA ARG A 18 42.45 15.84 -10.06
C ARG A 18 41.75 16.53 -8.88
N LYS A 19 41.73 17.88 -8.81
CA LYS A 19 40.92 18.64 -7.83
C LYS A 19 39.42 18.60 -8.17
N LEU A 20 39.03 18.83 -9.42
CA LEU A 20 37.64 18.80 -9.88
C LEU A 20 37.04 17.41 -9.77
N ASP A 21 37.83 16.37 -10.07
CA ASP A 21 37.34 14.98 -10.00
C ASP A 21 37.12 14.51 -8.55
N LYS A 22 37.89 15.03 -7.59
CA LYS A 22 37.59 14.85 -6.14
C LYS A 22 36.30 15.55 -5.73
N VAL A 23 36.04 16.76 -6.22
CA VAL A 23 34.77 17.48 -5.95
C VAL A 23 33.57 16.74 -6.55
N ARG A 24 33.69 16.26 -7.80
CA ARG A 24 32.68 15.41 -8.44
C ARG A 24 32.39 14.14 -7.64
N LEU A 25 33.43 13.45 -7.18
CA LEU A 25 33.29 12.25 -6.36
C LEU A 25 32.60 12.54 -5.02
N ALA A 26 32.96 13.65 -4.34
CA ALA A 26 32.30 14.06 -3.09
C ALA A 26 30.80 14.37 -3.30
N LEU A 27 30.46 15.09 -4.38
CA LEU A 27 29.06 15.37 -4.75
C LEU A 27 28.29 14.09 -5.11
N PHE A 28 28.93 13.14 -5.81
CA PHE A 28 28.32 11.85 -6.14
C PHE A 28 28.06 10.99 -4.89
N ILE A 29 28.99 10.97 -3.94
CA ILE A 29 28.82 10.28 -2.65
C ILE A 29 27.67 10.92 -1.85
N LEU A 30 27.62 12.25 -1.77
CA LEU A 30 26.53 12.97 -1.10
C LEU A 30 25.16 12.65 -1.73
N PHE A 31 25.07 12.67 -3.06
CA PHE A 31 23.85 12.30 -3.78
C PHE A 31 23.46 10.83 -3.55
N ALA A 32 24.42 9.91 -3.57
CA ALA A 32 24.17 8.49 -3.32
C ALA A 32 23.61 8.23 -1.91
N ILE A 33 24.10 8.95 -0.89
CA ILE A 33 23.56 8.84 0.49
C ILE A 33 22.08 9.24 0.53
N VAL A 34 21.72 10.37 -0.11
CA VAL A 34 20.31 10.83 -0.16
C VAL A 34 19.42 9.86 -0.92
N VAL A 35 19.88 9.33 -2.06
CA VAL A 35 19.14 8.33 -2.85
C VAL A 35 18.93 7.04 -2.05
N VAL A 36 19.97 6.53 -1.37
CA VAL A 36 19.86 5.32 -0.53
C VAL A 36 18.84 5.52 0.59
N GLN A 37 18.85 6.67 1.27
CA GLN A 37 17.85 6.99 2.30
C GLN A 37 16.43 6.99 1.73
N GLN A 38 16.19 7.66 0.59
CA GLN A 38 14.87 7.69 -0.04
C GLN A 38 14.40 6.29 -0.48
N VAL A 39 15.29 5.45 -1.03
CA VAL A 39 14.96 4.08 -1.43
C VAL A 39 14.52 3.24 -0.23
N TYR A 40 15.19 3.34 0.93
CA TYR A 40 14.75 2.67 2.15
C TYR A 40 13.38 3.14 2.63
N THR A 41 13.13 4.45 2.65
CA THR A 41 11.82 5.02 3.07
C THR A 41 10.69 4.62 2.11
N ILE A 42 10.93 4.62 0.79
CA ILE A 42 9.95 4.18 -0.20
C ILE A 42 9.65 2.69 -0.03
N TYR A 43 10.67 1.86 0.24
CA TYR A 43 10.50 0.43 0.45
C TYR A 43 9.66 0.12 1.70
N SER A 44 9.95 0.77 2.84
CA SER A 44 9.17 0.55 4.07
C SER A 44 7.72 1.01 3.92
N LEU A 45 7.49 2.20 3.33
CA LEU A 45 6.13 2.70 3.06
C LEU A 45 5.35 1.80 2.10
N HIS A 46 6.02 1.15 1.14
CA HIS A 46 5.37 0.21 0.23
C HIS A 46 4.95 -1.10 0.93
N GLN A 47 5.77 -1.61 1.86
CA GLN A 47 5.42 -2.77 2.70
C GLN A 47 4.27 -2.45 3.65
N GLU A 48 4.34 -1.31 4.35
CA GLU A 48 3.29 -0.83 5.27
C GLU A 48 1.96 -0.62 4.53
N LYS A 49 1.98 0.02 3.35
CA LYS A 49 0.80 0.17 2.50
C LYS A 49 0.21 -1.18 2.11
N HIS A 50 1.02 -2.15 1.69
CA HIS A 50 0.54 -3.48 1.30
C HIS A 50 -0.15 -4.20 2.47
N GLN A 51 0.42 -4.12 3.68
CA GLN A 51 -0.19 -4.68 4.89
C GLN A 51 -1.52 -4.01 5.24
N LEU A 52 -1.59 -2.67 5.17
CA LEU A 52 -2.83 -1.91 5.37
C LEU A 52 -3.89 -2.23 4.31
N GLU A 53 -3.51 -2.40 3.04
CA GLU A 53 -4.43 -2.78 1.96
C GLU A 53 -4.97 -4.21 2.13
N GLN A 54 -4.17 -5.14 2.65
CA GLN A 54 -4.63 -6.49 3.02
C GLN A 54 -5.62 -6.46 4.20
N GLN A 55 -5.28 -5.77 5.29
CA GLN A 55 -6.17 -5.61 6.45
C GLN A 55 -7.49 -4.94 6.05
N LEU A 56 -7.44 -3.93 5.18
CA LEU A 56 -8.64 -3.24 4.69
C LEU A 56 -9.52 -4.11 3.78
N GLN A 57 -8.95 -5.11 3.08
CA GLN A 57 -9.74 -6.12 2.36
C GLN A 57 -10.37 -7.14 3.33
N GLU A 58 -9.63 -7.57 4.35
CA GLU A 58 -10.10 -8.51 5.37
C GLU A 58 -11.27 -7.92 6.19
N LEU A 59 -11.10 -6.71 6.74
CA LEU A 59 -12.15 -6.00 7.48
C LEU A 59 -13.38 -5.68 6.63
N LYS A 60 -13.22 -5.44 5.31
CA LYS A 60 -14.36 -5.28 4.40
C LYS A 60 -15.15 -6.56 4.26
N LYS A 61 -14.47 -7.68 4.01
CA LYS A 61 -15.10 -9.00 3.87
C LYS A 61 -15.77 -9.46 5.17
N GLU A 62 -15.17 -9.14 6.32
CA GLU A 62 -15.78 -9.36 7.63
C GLU A 62 -17.04 -8.51 7.82
N ASN A 63 -16.99 -7.21 7.48
CA ASN A 63 -18.14 -6.30 7.56
C ASN A 63 -19.29 -6.71 6.62
N GLU A 64 -18.98 -7.13 5.39
CA GLU A 64 -19.95 -7.67 4.43
C GLU A 64 -20.65 -8.92 4.99
N ASN A 65 -19.87 -9.88 5.51
CA ASN A 65 -20.38 -11.10 6.16
C ASN A 65 -21.22 -10.78 7.41
N LEU A 66 -20.77 -9.87 8.28
CA LEU A 66 -21.54 -9.42 9.44
C LEU A 66 -22.81 -8.66 9.04
N SER A 67 -22.80 -7.95 7.91
CA SER A 67 -23.99 -7.29 7.34
C SER A 67 -25.01 -8.31 6.81
N GLU A 68 -24.55 -9.39 6.16
CA GLU A 68 -25.40 -10.49 5.71
C GLU A 68 -25.98 -11.29 6.89
N GLN A 69 -25.16 -11.68 7.87
CA GLN A 69 -25.62 -12.31 9.11
C GLN A 69 -26.61 -11.41 9.85
N LYS A 70 -26.34 -10.11 9.96
CA LYS A 70 -27.25 -9.16 10.59
C LYS A 70 -28.61 -9.11 9.87
N LYS A 71 -28.64 -9.03 8.53
CA LYS A 71 -29.89 -9.07 7.75
C LYS A 71 -30.67 -10.37 7.98
N LEU A 72 -29.98 -11.51 8.02
CA LEU A 72 -30.60 -12.82 8.29
C LEU A 72 -31.15 -12.95 9.73
N LEU A 73 -30.64 -12.18 10.68
CA LEU A 73 -31.12 -12.12 12.07
C LEU A 73 -32.21 -11.06 12.28
N GLU A 74 -32.24 -10.00 11.44
CA GLU A 74 -33.30 -8.98 11.39
C GLU A 74 -34.51 -9.42 10.53
N ASP A 75 -34.45 -10.55 9.82
CA ASP A 75 -35.50 -11.06 8.92
C ASP A 75 -36.75 -11.59 9.68
N ASP A 76 -37.59 -10.63 10.09
CA ASP A 76 -38.98 -10.68 10.56
C ASP A 76 -39.33 -11.64 11.71
N LYS A 77 -39.02 -12.94 11.63
CA LYS A 77 -39.52 -13.95 12.60
C LYS A 77 -39.01 -13.76 14.02
N HIS A 78 -37.79 -13.27 14.20
CA HIS A 78 -37.25 -13.01 15.53
C HIS A 78 -37.85 -11.73 16.14
N ILE A 79 -38.03 -10.69 15.31
CA ILE A 79 -38.72 -9.45 15.69
C ILE A 79 -40.18 -9.75 16.08
N GLU A 80 -40.89 -10.55 15.27
CA GLU A 80 -42.28 -10.94 15.56
C GLU A 80 -42.41 -11.83 16.80
N GLY A 81 -41.43 -12.71 17.07
CA GLY A 81 -41.37 -13.50 18.31
C GLY A 81 -41.24 -12.62 19.54
N VAL A 82 -40.21 -11.76 19.59
CA VAL A 82 -39.96 -10.84 20.71
C VAL A 82 -41.12 -9.86 20.90
N ALA A 83 -41.71 -9.37 19.81
CA ALA A 83 -42.88 -8.48 19.87
C ALA A 83 -44.11 -9.19 20.48
N ARG A 84 -44.31 -10.50 20.23
CA ARG A 84 -45.41 -11.28 20.81
C ARG A 84 -45.15 -11.68 22.27
N GLU A 85 -43.92 -12.05 22.62
CA GLU A 85 -43.57 -12.55 23.96
C GLU A 85 -43.29 -11.43 24.99
N GLU A 86 -42.44 -10.45 24.67
CA GLU A 86 -42.02 -9.39 25.61
C GLU A 86 -42.95 -8.16 25.58
N LEU A 87 -43.63 -7.91 24.45
CA LEU A 87 -44.47 -6.71 24.25
C LEU A 87 -45.97 -7.03 24.05
N GLY A 88 -46.36 -8.30 23.95
CA GLY A 88 -47.75 -8.73 23.78
C GLY A 88 -48.42 -8.27 22.48
N LEU A 89 -47.65 -7.87 21.48
CA LEU A 89 -48.15 -7.29 20.22
C LEU A 89 -48.63 -8.39 19.26
N VAL A 90 -49.81 -8.19 18.69
CA VAL A 90 -50.45 -9.08 17.70
C VAL A 90 -50.82 -8.30 16.44
N LYS A 91 -50.94 -8.98 15.30
CA LYS A 91 -51.28 -8.31 14.03
C LYS A 91 -52.77 -7.89 14.03
N PRO A 92 -53.16 -6.78 13.38
CA PRO A 92 -54.55 -6.33 13.37
C PRO A 92 -55.51 -7.39 12.82
N GLY A 93 -56.38 -7.91 13.69
CA GLY A 93 -57.31 -9.01 13.38
C GLY A 93 -56.96 -10.38 13.99
N GLU A 94 -55.79 -10.53 14.61
CA GLU A 94 -55.45 -11.72 15.41
C GLU A 94 -56.03 -11.62 16.83
N VAL A 95 -56.41 -12.76 17.41
CA VAL A 95 -56.88 -12.87 18.79
C VAL A 95 -55.70 -13.25 19.70
N PRO A 96 -55.43 -12.54 20.81
CA PRO A 96 -54.37 -12.92 21.74
C PRO A 96 -54.59 -14.31 22.34
N TYR A 97 -53.62 -15.22 22.17
CA TYR A 97 -53.65 -16.53 22.81
C TYR A 97 -53.17 -16.42 24.26
N VAL A 98 -54.11 -16.20 25.18
CA VAL A 98 -53.86 -16.28 26.62
C VAL A 98 -53.78 -17.75 27.04
N ARG A 99 -52.85 -18.08 27.95
CA ARG A 99 -52.59 -19.44 28.44
C ARG A 99 -52.68 -19.51 29.96
#